data_AF-A0A2E4CSV5-F1
#
_entry.id   AF-A0A2E4CSV5-F1
#
_cell.length_a   1.000
_cell.length_b   1.000
_cell.length_c   1.000
_cell.angle_alpha   90.00
_cell.angle_beta   90.00
_cell.angle_gamma   90.00
#
_symmetry.space_group_name_H-M   'P 1'
#
loop_
_entity.id
_entity.type
_entity.pdbx_description
1 polymer ?
#
loop_
_entity_poly.entity_id
_entity_poly.type
_entity_poly.pdbx_seq_one_letter_code
_entity_poly.pdbx_strand_id
1 'polypeptide(L)'
;MVRGSRLRQIGWAMAIGVVFGGFMLLTFRVNAVKSEVVRAERVIVDLEREKLALETEFETRANQQQLADWNAIEFGYAPPRADQFLESERQLASFSAPRAPGSPEPIRFAREMEASDYPALVSPLASHEDEGDETGEGGESGAAAQPQTDAHLALARLD
;
A
#
# COMPACT_ATOMS: atom_id res chain seq x y z
N MET A 1 -39.95 72.22 41.23
CA MET A 1 -38.68 71.49 41.51
C MET A 1 -38.56 70.11 40.82
N VAL A 2 -39.46 69.69 39.91
CA VAL A 2 -39.50 68.30 39.37
C VAL A 2 -38.87 68.13 37.96
N ARG A 3 -38.47 69.22 37.27
CA ARG A 3 -37.98 69.12 35.87
C ARG A 3 -36.55 68.56 35.73
N GLY A 4 -35.66 68.77 36.71
CA GLY A 4 -34.27 68.31 36.64
C GLY A 4 -34.09 66.79 36.79
N SER A 5 -34.94 66.11 37.57
CA SER A 5 -34.84 64.66 37.80
C SER A 5 -35.27 63.84 36.59
N ARG A 6 -36.29 64.31 35.85
CA ARG A 6 -36.80 63.66 34.64
C ARG A 6 -35.75 63.61 33.53
N LEU A 7 -35.02 64.72 33.29
CA LEU A 7 -33.93 64.75 32.31
C LEU A 7 -32.80 63.76 32.67
N ARG A 8 -32.42 63.69 33.95
CA ARG A 8 -31.40 62.74 34.41
C ARG A 8 -31.85 61.29 34.26
N GLN A 9 -33.12 61.00 34.56
CA GLN A 9 -33.70 59.68 34.41
C GLN A 9 -33.75 59.23 32.94
N ILE A 10 -34.12 60.13 32.02
CA ILE A 10 -34.11 59.88 30.57
C ILE A 10 -32.68 59.61 30.09
N GLY A 11 -31.69 60.38 30.55
CA GLY A 11 -30.28 60.15 30.22
C GLY A 11 -29.81 58.77 30.67
N TRP A 12 -30.18 58.36 31.88
CA TRP A 12 -29.82 57.04 32.41
C TRP A 12 -30.51 55.90 31.65
N ALA A 13 -31.78 56.07 31.29
CA ALA A 13 -32.51 55.11 30.46
C ALA A 13 -31.88 54.96 29.06
N MET A 14 -31.43 56.07 28.45
CA MET A 14 -30.77 56.03 27.15
C MET A 14 -29.40 55.34 27.24
N ALA A 15 -28.63 55.60 28.29
CA ALA A 15 -27.36 54.91 28.55
C ALA A 15 -27.54 53.39 28.66
N ILE A 16 -28.54 52.93 29.42
CA ILE A 16 -28.87 51.49 29.49
C ILE A 16 -29.31 50.96 28.14
N GLY A 17 -30.15 51.70 27.41
CA GLY A 17 -30.61 51.30 26.08
C GLY A 17 -29.45 51.06 25.12
N VAL A 18 -28.43 51.92 25.14
CA VAL A 18 -27.22 51.76 24.31
C VAL A 18 -26.42 50.53 24.72
N VAL A 19 -26.15 50.34 26.02
CA VAL A 19 -25.39 49.18 26.51
C VAL A 19 -26.12 47.88 26.19
N PHE A 20 -27.43 47.84 26.44
CA PHE A 20 -28.27 46.69 26.15
C PHE A 20 -28.34 46.39 24.65
N GLY A 21 -28.52 47.42 23.82
CA GLY A 21 -28.51 47.29 22.36
C GLY A 21 -27.17 46.74 21.84
N GLY A 22 -26.05 47.24 22.36
CA GLY A 22 -24.72 46.73 22.03
C GLY A 22 -24.55 45.25 22.42
N PHE A 23 -25.00 44.86 23.62
CA PHE A 23 -24.99 43.48 24.07
C PHE A 23 -25.84 42.56 23.17
N MET A 24 -27.03 43.00 22.78
CA MET A 24 -27.92 42.27 21.89
C MET A 24 -27.28 42.04 20.51
N LEU A 25 -26.68 43.09 19.94
CA LEU A 25 -26.03 43.03 18.64
C LEU A 25 -24.86 42.04 18.66
N LEU A 26 -24.06 42.04 19.73
CA LEU A 26 -22.98 41.07 19.91
C LEU A 26 -23.51 39.65 20.01
N THR A 27 -24.58 39.43 20.77
CA THR A 27 -25.21 38.11 20.93
C THR A 27 -25.73 37.58 19.60
N PHE A 28 -26.38 38.43 18.79
CA PHE A 28 -26.81 38.04 17.45
C PHE A 28 -25.63 37.74 16.53
N ARG A 29 -24.56 38.53 16.59
CA ARG A 29 -23.35 38.26 15.80
C ARG A 29 -22.72 36.92 16.17
N VAL A 30 -22.60 36.62 17.46
CA VAL A 30 -22.08 35.33 17.94
C VAL A 30 -22.95 34.17 17.47
N ASN A 31 -24.27 34.29 17.54
CA ASN A 31 -25.18 33.25 17.06
C ASN A 31 -25.05 33.03 15.54
N ALA A 32 -24.89 34.10 14.76
CA ALA A 32 -24.65 34.00 13.33
C ALA A 32 -23.33 33.27 13.04
N VAL A 33 -22.23 33.68 13.67
CA VAL A 33 -20.91 33.05 13.50
C VAL A 33 -20.94 31.58 13.93
N LYS A 34 -21.57 31.26 15.07
CA LYS A 34 -21.73 29.87 15.51
C LYS A 34 -22.44 29.02 14.47
N SER A 35 -23.48 29.55 13.82
CA SER A 35 -24.20 28.83 12.77
C SER A 35 -23.34 28.59 11.52
N GLU A 36 -22.49 29.55 11.16
CA GLU A 36 -21.56 29.43 10.04
C GLU A 36 -20.48 28.37 10.33
N VAL A 37 -19.93 28.37 11.54
CA VAL A 37 -18.95 27.38 11.99
C VAL A 37 -19.53 25.97 11.95
N VAL A 38 -20.72 25.76 12.52
CA VAL A 38 -21.37 24.43 12.51
C VAL A 38 -21.66 23.94 11.09
N ARG A 39 -22.00 24.85 10.16
CA ARG A 39 -22.18 24.49 8.75
C ARG A 39 -20.87 24.04 8.11
N ALA A 40 -19.78 24.77 8.34
CA ALA A 40 -18.46 24.42 7.81
C ALA A 40 -17.96 23.08 8.37
N GLU A 41 -18.14 22.87 9.68
CA GLU A 41 -17.76 21.62 10.36
C GLU A 41 -18.49 20.40 9.78
N ARG A 42 -19.79 20.52 9.48
CA ARG A 42 -20.54 19.45 8.80
C ARG A 42 -19.97 19.12 7.44
N VAL A 43 -19.63 20.14 6.65
CA VAL A 43 -19.00 19.95 5.34
C VAL A 43 -17.66 19.25 5.47
N ILE A 44 -16.83 19.62 6.44
CA ILE A 44 -15.55 18.96 6.71
C ILE A 44 -15.76 17.47 7.00
N VAL A 45 -16.69 17.14 7.90
CA VAL A 45 -16.98 15.74 8.25
C VAL A 45 -17.50 14.94 7.05
N ASP A 46 -18.34 15.53 6.20
CA ASP A 46 -18.85 14.86 5.01
C ASP A 46 -17.72 14.60 3.99
N LEU A 47 -16.84 15.59 3.75
CA LEU A 47 -15.67 15.44 2.89
C LEU A 47 -14.67 14.40 3.41
N GLU A 48 -14.44 14.35 4.73
CA GLU A 48 -13.58 13.35 5.36
C GLU A 48 -14.11 11.93 5.14
N ARG A 49 -15.44 11.74 5.21
CA ARG A 49 -16.08 10.45 4.94
C ARG A 49 -15.94 10.04 3.47
N GLU A 50 -16.16 10.98 2.54
CA GLU A 50 -15.95 10.74 1.12
C GLU A 50 -14.48 10.38 0.83
N LYS A 51 -13.53 11.10 1.44
CA LYS A 51 -12.10 10.79 1.31
C LYS A 51 -11.78 9.39 1.82
N LEU A 52 -12.31 8.99 2.98
CA LEU A 52 -12.08 7.65 3.53
C LEU A 52 -12.67 6.56 2.63
N ALA A 53 -13.86 6.79 2.07
CA ALA A 53 -14.46 5.87 1.11
C ALA A 53 -13.60 5.72 -0.15
N LEU A 54 -13.12 6.84 -0.72
CA LEU A 54 -12.24 6.84 -1.88
C LEU A 54 -10.91 6.14 -1.60
N GLU A 55 -10.27 6.41 -0.45
CA GLU A 55 -9.02 5.74 -0.07
C GLU A 55 -9.22 4.23 0.02
N THR A 56 -10.33 3.79 0.64
CA THR A 56 -10.64 2.37 0.75
C THR A 56 -10.84 1.72 -0.63
N GLU A 57 -11.52 2.42 -1.55
CA GLU A 57 -11.68 1.93 -2.93
C GLU A 57 -10.35 1.87 -3.68
N PHE A 58 -9.45 2.84 -3.46
CA PHE A 58 -8.13 2.85 -4.08
C PHE A 58 -7.24 1.75 -3.52
N GLU A 59 -7.15 1.61 -2.19
CA GLU A 59 -6.36 0.55 -1.54
C GLU A 59 -6.82 -0.83 -2.00
N THR A 60 -8.14 -1.07 -2.07
CA THR A 60 -8.67 -2.37 -2.51
C THR A 60 -8.40 -2.66 -3.98
N ARG A 61 -8.54 -1.70 -4.90
CA ARG A 61 -8.27 -1.91 -6.35
C ARG A 61 -6.77 -1.94 -6.67
N ALA A 62 -5.98 -1.06 -6.07
CA ALA A 62 -4.55 -0.97 -6.33
C ALA A 62 -3.80 -2.18 -5.77
N ASN A 63 -4.20 -2.71 -4.61
CA ASN A 63 -3.58 -3.91 -4.03
C ASN A 63 -3.76 -5.13 -4.94
N GLN A 64 -4.96 -5.32 -5.52
CA GLN A 64 -5.18 -6.43 -6.46
C GLN A 64 -4.32 -6.32 -7.72
N GLN A 65 -4.22 -5.12 -8.30
CA GLN A 65 -3.36 -4.89 -9.47
C GLN A 65 -1.88 -5.08 -9.13
N GLN A 66 -1.42 -4.56 -7.99
CA GLN A 66 -0.04 -4.72 -7.54
C GLN A 66 0.33 -6.18 -7.30
N LEU A 67 -0.55 -6.96 -6.66
CA LEU A 67 -0.34 -8.40 -6.47
C LEU A 67 -0.32 -9.16 -7.80
N ALA A 68 -1.16 -8.78 -8.76
CA ALA A 68 -1.17 -9.38 -10.09
C ALA A 68 0.12 -9.07 -10.86
N ASP A 69 0.56 -7.81 -10.83
CA ASP A 69 1.81 -7.36 -11.47
C ASP A 69 3.03 -8.03 -10.82
N TRP A 70 3.06 -8.12 -9.48
CA TRP A 70 4.11 -8.83 -8.76
C TRP A 70 4.12 -10.32 -9.07
N ASN A 71 2.95 -10.97 -9.15
CA ASN A 71 2.88 -12.37 -9.54
C ASN A 71 3.41 -12.59 -10.96
N ALA A 72 3.08 -11.70 -11.89
CA ALA A 72 3.56 -11.76 -13.26
C ALA A 72 5.08 -11.58 -13.37
N ILE A 73 5.69 -10.70 -12.57
CA ILE A 73 7.14 -10.44 -12.57
C ILE A 73 7.91 -11.57 -11.88
N GLU A 74 7.49 -11.99 -10.69
CA GLU A 74 8.26 -12.91 -9.85
C GLU A 74 8.02 -14.39 -10.21
N PHE A 75 6.77 -14.74 -10.53
CA PHE A 75 6.37 -16.13 -10.66
C PHE A 75 5.85 -16.51 -12.05
N GLY A 76 5.40 -15.52 -12.84
CA GLY A 76 4.82 -15.74 -14.16
C GLY A 76 3.56 -16.62 -14.17
N TYR A 77 2.91 -16.82 -13.01
CA TYR A 77 1.72 -17.66 -12.93
C TYR A 77 0.49 -16.87 -13.37
N ALA A 78 -0.20 -17.35 -14.39
CA ALA A 78 -1.55 -16.88 -14.69
C ALA A 78 -2.55 -17.52 -13.72
N PRO A 79 -3.58 -16.80 -13.24
CA PRO A 79 -4.67 -17.41 -12.50
C PRO A 79 -5.27 -18.57 -13.32
N PRO A 80 -5.58 -19.73 -12.71
CA PRO A 80 -6.19 -20.84 -13.42
C PRO A 80 -7.52 -20.39 -14.02
N ARG A 81 -7.68 -20.64 -15.33
CA ARG A 81 -8.91 -20.30 -16.03
C ARG A 81 -10.04 -21.23 -15.60
N ALA A 82 -11.28 -20.77 -15.74
CA ALA A 82 -12.48 -21.53 -15.37
C ALA A 82 -12.56 -22.92 -16.03
N ASP A 83 -12.02 -23.09 -17.24
CA ASP A 83 -11.97 -24.36 -17.97
C ASP A 83 -10.94 -25.37 -17.43
N GLN A 84 -10.10 -24.96 -16.48
CA GLN A 84 -9.13 -25.85 -15.82
C GLN A 84 -9.69 -26.48 -14.54
N PHE A 85 -10.86 -26.02 -14.07
CA PHE A 85 -11.55 -26.60 -12.94
C PHE A 85 -12.42 -27.76 -13.41
N LEU A 86 -12.51 -28.79 -12.56
CA LEU A 86 -13.36 -29.95 -12.79
C LEU A 86 -14.58 -29.82 -11.88
N GLU A 87 -15.75 -29.58 -12.43
CA GLU A 87 -16.99 -29.40 -11.65
C GLU A 87 -17.55 -30.69 -11.06
N SER A 88 -17.10 -31.87 -11.49
CA SER A 88 -17.65 -33.13 -11.00
C SER A 88 -16.64 -34.26 -10.90
N GLU A 89 -16.90 -35.17 -9.95
CA GLU A 89 -16.18 -36.42 -9.78
C GLU A 89 -16.22 -37.29 -11.03
N ARG A 90 -17.30 -37.18 -11.84
CA ARG A 90 -17.41 -37.86 -13.13
C ARG A 90 -16.43 -37.30 -14.16
N GLN A 91 -16.21 -35.98 -14.19
CA GLN A 91 -15.16 -35.38 -15.02
C GLN A 91 -13.78 -35.84 -14.54
N LEU A 92 -13.54 -35.87 -13.23
CA LEU A 92 -12.29 -36.38 -12.66
C LEU A 92 -12.04 -37.86 -13.04
N ALA A 93 -13.07 -38.70 -13.00
CA ALA A 93 -12.98 -40.10 -13.39
C ALA A 93 -12.63 -40.29 -14.89
N SER A 94 -12.91 -39.32 -15.75
CA SER A 94 -12.50 -39.39 -17.16
C SER A 94 -10.97 -39.29 -17.33
N PHE A 95 -10.27 -38.67 -16.38
CA PHE A 95 -8.81 -38.56 -16.38
C PHE A 95 -8.10 -39.81 -15.81
N SER A 96 -8.82 -40.77 -15.22
CA SER A 96 -8.22 -42.02 -14.71
C SER A 96 -8.08 -43.11 -15.77
N ALA A 97 -8.59 -42.88 -16.99
CA ALA A 97 -8.53 -43.85 -18.08
C ALA A 97 -7.07 -44.11 -18.53
N PRO A 98 -6.75 -45.34 -18.97
CA PRO A 98 -5.43 -45.67 -19.52
C PRO A 98 -5.06 -44.72 -20.67
N ARG A 99 -3.81 -44.25 -20.67
CA ARG A 99 -3.31 -43.27 -21.64
C ARG A 99 -3.45 -43.79 -23.07
N ALA A 100 -3.99 -42.98 -23.97
CA ALA A 100 -4.16 -43.35 -25.37
C ALA A 100 -2.80 -43.61 -26.05
N PRO A 101 -2.70 -44.59 -26.96
CA PRO A 101 -1.47 -44.83 -27.73
C PRO A 101 -1.02 -43.56 -28.46
N GLY A 102 0.22 -43.13 -28.24
CA GLY A 102 0.81 -41.93 -28.85
C GLY A 102 0.60 -40.62 -28.09
N SER A 103 0.07 -40.65 -26.87
CA SER A 103 -0.01 -39.44 -26.03
C SER A 103 1.39 -38.96 -25.60
N PRO A 104 1.64 -37.64 -25.46
CA PRO A 104 2.93 -37.10 -25.04
C PRO A 104 3.40 -37.66 -23.69
N GLU A 105 4.71 -37.69 -23.46
CA GLU A 105 5.25 -38.11 -22.16
C GLU A 105 4.78 -37.17 -21.04
N PRO A 106 4.44 -37.68 -19.84
CA PRO A 106 4.02 -36.84 -18.73
C PRO A 106 5.16 -35.91 -18.30
N ILE A 107 4.89 -34.61 -18.24
CA ILE A 107 5.82 -33.63 -17.67
C ILE A 107 5.85 -33.87 -16.15
N ARG A 108 6.95 -34.43 -15.65
CA ARG A 108 7.16 -34.66 -14.21
C ARG A 108 7.95 -33.47 -13.65
N PHE A 109 7.32 -32.69 -12.78
CA PHE A 109 7.94 -31.53 -12.14
C PHE A 109 8.87 -31.88 -10.96
N ALA A 110 8.93 -33.15 -10.57
CA ALA A 110 9.87 -33.66 -9.59
C ALA A 110 10.57 -34.89 -10.19
N ARG A 111 11.73 -34.66 -10.80
CA ARG A 111 12.73 -35.70 -11.07
C ARG A 111 14.01 -35.30 -10.36
N GLU A 112 14.70 -36.26 -9.77
CA GLU A 112 16.12 -36.09 -9.46
C GLU A 112 16.82 -35.85 -10.80
N MET A 113 17.32 -34.63 -11.02
CA MET A 113 18.08 -34.27 -12.22
C MET A 113 19.53 -34.66 -11.99
N GLU A 114 20.11 -35.42 -12.92
CA GLU A 114 21.57 -35.51 -12.99
C GLU A 114 22.11 -34.13 -13.35
N ALA A 115 23.35 -33.84 -12.94
CA ALA A 115 24.01 -32.57 -13.27
C ALA A 115 24.04 -32.26 -14.79
N SER A 116 23.94 -33.29 -15.63
CA SER A 116 23.89 -33.24 -17.09
C SER A 116 22.54 -32.76 -17.67
N ASP A 117 21.44 -32.83 -16.90
CA ASP A 117 20.09 -32.44 -17.35
C ASP A 117 19.81 -30.93 -17.18
N TYR A 118 20.63 -30.22 -16.41
CA TYR A 118 20.46 -28.78 -16.27
C TYR A 118 20.92 -28.09 -17.56
N PRO A 119 20.10 -27.20 -18.15
CA PRO A 119 20.58 -26.34 -19.22
C PRO A 119 21.79 -25.56 -18.69
N ALA A 120 22.85 -25.46 -19.49
CA ALA A 120 24.06 -24.74 -19.11
C ALA A 120 23.68 -23.32 -18.67
N LEU A 121 23.76 -23.06 -17.37
CA LEU A 121 23.49 -21.74 -16.78
C LEU A 121 24.68 -20.84 -17.12
N VAL A 122 24.68 -20.31 -18.34
CA VAL A 122 25.61 -19.26 -18.73
C VAL A 122 25.13 -17.96 -18.10
N SER A 123 25.87 -17.51 -17.08
CA SER A 123 25.71 -16.16 -16.55
C SER A 123 26.12 -15.17 -17.65
N PRO A 124 25.26 -14.19 -18.03
CA PRO A 124 25.62 -13.17 -19.02
C PRO A 124 26.72 -12.21 -18.52
N LEU A 125 27.15 -12.35 -17.27
CA LEU A 125 28.29 -11.63 -16.69
C LEU A 125 29.60 -12.41 -16.78
N ALA A 126 29.56 -13.72 -17.06
CA ALA A 126 30.76 -14.55 -17.15
C ALA A 126 31.52 -14.36 -18.48
N SER A 127 30.94 -13.67 -19.47
CA SER A 127 31.56 -13.45 -20.77
C SER A 127 32.53 -12.25 -20.83
N HIS A 128 32.91 -11.66 -19.70
CA HIS A 128 33.72 -10.42 -19.68
C HIS A 128 34.88 -10.43 -18.67
N GLU A 129 35.44 -11.59 -18.36
CA GLU A 129 36.71 -11.67 -17.64
C GLU A 129 37.57 -12.79 -18.24
N ASP A 130 38.05 -12.57 -19.48
CA ASP A 130 39.31 -13.16 -19.95
C ASP A 130 39.79 -12.46 -21.24
N GLU A 131 40.32 -11.26 -21.07
CA GLU A 131 41.47 -10.81 -21.86
C GLU A 131 42.60 -10.55 -20.86
N GLY A 132 43.50 -11.53 -20.69
CA GLY A 132 44.68 -11.32 -19.87
C GLY A 132 45.45 -12.57 -19.44
N ASP A 133 46.18 -13.15 -20.39
CA ASP A 133 47.52 -13.73 -20.19
C ASP A 133 47.66 -15.03 -19.36
N GLU A 134 47.67 -16.13 -20.11
CA GLU A 134 48.55 -17.29 -20.00
C GLU A 134 49.72 -17.21 -18.99
N THR A 135 49.72 -18.10 -17.98
CA THR A 135 50.69 -19.21 -17.81
C THR A 135 50.63 -19.86 -16.41
N GLY A 136 50.62 -21.20 -16.39
CA GLY A 136 51.50 -21.99 -15.49
C GLY A 136 51.05 -22.33 -14.07
N GLU A 137 50.52 -23.55 -13.93
CA GLU A 137 50.80 -24.54 -12.88
C GLU A 137 50.80 -24.16 -11.38
N GLY A 138 49.88 -24.81 -10.65
CA GLY A 138 50.25 -25.63 -9.49
C GLY A 138 50.01 -25.02 -8.10
N GLY A 139 49.31 -25.78 -7.25
CA GLY A 139 49.49 -25.68 -5.80
C GLY A 139 48.20 -25.68 -4.97
N GLU A 140 47.96 -26.80 -4.29
CA GLU A 140 47.11 -26.89 -3.11
C GLU A 140 47.41 -25.78 -2.07
N SER A 141 46.37 -25.15 -1.53
CA SER A 141 46.20 -25.00 -0.07
C SER A 141 44.95 -24.21 0.26
N GLY A 142 44.22 -24.69 1.27
CA GLY A 142 43.03 -24.04 1.77
C GLY A 142 43.30 -22.69 2.44
N ALA A 143 42.26 -21.87 2.51
CA ALA A 143 42.09 -20.88 3.55
C ALA A 143 40.61 -20.55 3.69
N ALA A 144 40.11 -20.66 4.91
CA ALA A 144 38.76 -20.34 5.32
C ALA A 144 38.41 -18.87 5.00
N ALA A 145 37.19 -18.63 4.50
CA ALA A 145 36.59 -17.31 4.44
C ALA A 145 35.28 -17.32 5.24
N GLN A 146 35.35 -16.79 6.46
CA GLN A 146 34.22 -16.56 7.35
C GLN A 146 33.39 -15.36 6.86
N PRO A 147 32.05 -15.40 6.97
CA PRO A 147 31.21 -14.23 6.74
C PRO A 147 31.18 -13.37 8.02
N GLN A 148 32.00 -12.32 8.08
CA GLN A 148 31.90 -11.26 9.08
C GLN A 148 32.01 -9.90 8.39
N THR A 149 30.95 -9.48 7.70
CA THR A 149 30.84 -8.09 7.23
C THR A 149 29.40 -7.60 7.19
N ASP A 150 28.56 -7.96 8.18
CA ASP A 150 27.23 -7.35 8.33
C ASP A 150 26.96 -6.79 9.74
N ALA A 151 27.78 -7.10 10.74
CA ALA A 151 27.57 -6.61 12.11
C ALA A 151 28.05 -5.15 12.33
N HIS A 152 28.91 -4.62 11.46
CA HIS A 152 29.49 -3.28 11.63
C HIS A 152 28.61 -2.13 11.13
N LEU A 153 27.60 -2.41 10.30
CA LEU A 153 26.73 -1.36 9.73
C LEU A 153 25.52 -1.03 10.61
N ALA A 154 25.20 -1.87 11.60
CA ALA A 154 24.09 -1.65 12.52
C ALA A 154 24.41 -0.68 13.68
N LEU A 155 25.70 -0.47 14.01
CA LEU A 155 26.11 0.38 15.13
C LEU A 155 26.36 1.86 14.75
N ALA A 156 26.32 2.20 13.45
CA ALA A 156 26.53 3.57 12.98
C ALA A 156 25.22 4.38 12.81
N ARG A 157 24.07 3.83 13.22
CA ARG A 157 22.74 4.48 13.07
C ARG A 157 22.14 5.00 14.39
N LEU A 158 22.88 4.91 15.49
CA LEU A 158 22.37 5.23 16.83
C LEU A 158 23.09 6.38 17.55
N ASP A 159 23.86 7.18 16.82
CA ASP A 159 24.28 8.53 17.23
C ASP A 159 23.77 9.55 16.20
#